data_AF-A0A940BS42-F1
#
_entry.id   AF-A0A940BS42-F1
#
_cell.length_a   1.000
_cell.length_b   1.000
_cell.length_c   1.000
_cell.angle_alpha   90.00
_cell.angle_beta   90.00
_cell.angle_gamma   90.00
#
_symmetry.space_group_name_H-M   'P 1'
#
loop_
_entity.id
_entity.type
_entity.pdbx_description
1 polymer ?
#
loop_
_entity_poly.entity_id
_entity_poly.type
_entity_poly.pdbx_seq_one_letter_code
_entity_poly.pdbx_strand_id
1 'polypeptide(L)'
;MNKKKLMCKMTACLLILVLILSLTACGGGKPSGTYVSKGLITQSYTFSGDSVTISAFGINATGTYTIKDGKLNITYSLLGLEQTISYSYEKKGNSIFIDGTEFIKQ
;
A
#
# COMPACT_ATOMS: atom_id res chain seq x y z
N MET A 1 32.90 7.76 38.75
CA MET A 1 32.05 8.05 37.57
C MET A 1 31.01 6.93 37.41
N ASN A 2 29.73 7.25 37.65
CA ASN A 2 28.65 6.28 37.87
C ASN A 2 28.19 5.58 36.57
N LYS A 3 28.67 4.35 36.33
CA LYS A 3 28.38 3.52 35.14
C LYS A 3 26.89 3.36 34.81
N LYS A 4 26.00 3.49 35.82
CA LYS A 4 24.54 3.42 35.67
C LYS A 4 23.94 4.56 34.83
N LYS A 5 24.51 5.77 34.86
CA LYS A 5 24.02 6.93 34.07
C LYS A 5 24.42 6.85 32.59
N LEU A 6 25.47 6.09 32.27
CA LEU A 6 25.98 5.92 30.90
C LEU A 6 25.13 4.90 30.13
N MET A 7 24.68 3.82 30.78
CA MET A 7 23.87 2.79 30.13
C MET A 7 22.48 3.28 29.73
N CYS A 8 21.76 4.04 30.57
CA CYS A 8 20.43 4.57 30.20
C CYS A 8 20.44 5.53 29.00
N LYS A 9 21.52 6.30 28.80
CA LYS A 9 21.64 7.20 27.64
C LYS A 9 21.86 6.45 26.33
N MET A 10 22.56 5.33 26.40
CA MET A 10 22.90 4.50 25.24
C MET A 10 21.68 3.70 24.74
N THR A 11 20.83 3.21 25.64
CA THR A 11 19.59 2.51 25.28
C THR A 11 18.55 3.45 24.66
N ALA A 12 18.47 4.70 25.13
CA ALA A 12 17.56 5.70 24.57
C ALA A 12 17.95 6.10 23.13
N CYS A 13 19.24 6.25 22.83
CA CYS A 13 19.71 6.53 21.48
C CYS A 13 19.48 5.35 20.51
N LEU A 14 19.59 4.11 20.99
CA LEU A 14 19.36 2.93 20.16
C LEU A 14 17.88 2.77 19.77
N LEU A 15 16.96 3.06 20.69
CA LEU A 15 15.52 3.09 20.44
C LEU A 15 15.13 4.16 19.41
N ILE A 16 15.71 5.36 19.52
CA ILE A 16 15.50 6.45 18.55
C ILE A 16 16.00 6.02 17.16
N LEU A 17 17.17 5.36 17.06
CA LEU A 17 17.74 4.91 15.78
C LEU A 17 16.88 3.85 15.07
N VAL A 18 16.23 2.95 15.83
CA VAL A 18 15.30 1.94 15.29
C VAL A 18 14.01 2.59 14.78
N LEU A 19 13.55 3.67 15.42
CA LEU A 19 12.36 4.43 15.02
C LEU A 19 12.56 5.25 13.72
N ILE A 20 13.78 5.69 13.41
CA ILE A 20 14.07 6.44 12.16
C ILE A 20 14.20 5.51 10.95
N LEU A 21 14.52 4.23 11.16
CA LEU A 21 14.65 3.23 10.09
C LEU A 21 13.31 2.68 9.60
N SER A 22 12.23 2.84 10.36
CA SER A 22 10.86 2.52 9.93
C SER A 22 10.22 3.63 9.09
N LEU A 23 10.87 4.80 8.92
CA LEU A 23 10.37 5.89 8.08
C LEU A 23 10.84 5.83 6.62
N THR A 24 11.59 4.82 6.20
CA THR A 24 11.70 4.46 4.78
C THR A 24 10.42 3.75 4.31
N ALA A 25 9.26 4.33 4.63
CA ALA A 25 8.07 4.19 3.80
C ALA A 25 8.45 4.84 2.47
N CYS A 26 9.03 4.01 1.61
CA CYS A 26 9.44 4.34 0.26
C CYS A 26 8.35 5.23 -0.35
N GLY A 27 8.72 6.46 -0.69
CA GLY A 27 7.99 7.33 -1.60
C GLY A 27 7.95 6.70 -3.00
N GLY A 28 7.46 5.47 -3.08
CA GLY A 28 7.20 4.77 -4.31
C GLY A 28 6.10 5.53 -4.99
N GLY A 29 6.43 6.20 -6.09
CA GLY A 29 5.46 6.89 -6.93
C GLY A 29 4.25 6.01 -7.22
N LYS A 30 3.12 6.66 -7.50
CA LYS A 30 1.83 6.03 -7.80
C LYS A 30 2.03 4.77 -8.66
N PRO A 31 1.41 3.63 -8.28
CA PRO A 31 1.50 2.43 -9.08
C PRO A 31 0.97 2.73 -10.49
N SER A 32 1.61 2.12 -11.48
CA SER A 32 1.20 2.19 -12.87
C SER A 32 1.27 0.82 -13.51
N GLY A 33 0.38 0.58 -14.48
CA GLY A 33 0.25 -0.70 -15.16
C GLY A 33 -0.67 -1.68 -14.43
N THR A 34 -0.66 -2.92 -14.90
CA THR A 34 -1.56 -3.98 -14.44
C THR A 34 -0.86 -4.89 -13.44
N TYR A 35 -1.51 -5.12 -12.30
CA TYR A 35 -1.07 -6.04 -11.26
C TYR A 35 -2.10 -7.16 -11.14
N VAL A 36 -1.64 -8.42 -11.09
CA VAL A 36 -2.51 -9.60 -11.13
C VAL A 36 -2.24 -10.51 -9.93
N SER A 37 -3.29 -11.01 -9.29
CA SER A 37 -3.18 -11.97 -8.19
C SER A 37 -2.90 -13.39 -8.70
N LYS A 38 -2.11 -14.16 -7.94
CA LYS A 38 -1.85 -15.60 -8.19
C LYS A 38 -2.84 -16.53 -7.48
N GLY A 39 -4.10 -16.12 -7.35
CA GLY A 39 -5.15 -16.91 -6.70
C GLY A 39 -5.92 -17.83 -7.65
N LEU A 40 -6.79 -18.67 -7.08
CA LEU A 40 -7.74 -19.51 -7.85
C LEU A 40 -8.70 -18.67 -8.71
N ILE A 41 -9.00 -17.45 -8.26
CA ILE A 41 -9.75 -16.45 -9.02
C ILE A 41 -8.77 -15.34 -9.37
N THR A 42 -8.55 -15.15 -10.67
CA THR A 42 -7.73 -14.05 -11.18
C THR A 42 -8.42 -12.73 -10.87
N GLN A 43 -7.75 -11.90 -10.09
CA GLN A 43 -8.13 -10.51 -9.84
C GLN A 43 -7.01 -9.61 -10.33
N SER A 44 -7.36 -8.48 -10.94
CA SER A 44 -6.36 -7.53 -11.42
C SER A 44 -6.72 -6.08 -11.10
N TYR A 45 -5.68 -5.29 -10.88
CA TYR A 45 -5.74 -3.85 -10.71
C TYR A 45 -4.89 -3.18 -11.78
N THR A 46 -5.53 -2.40 -12.65
CA THR A 46 -4.85 -1.60 -13.67
C THR A 46 -4.86 -0.14 -13.25
N PHE A 47 -3.69 0.40 -12.93
CA PHE A 47 -3.53 1.79 -12.53
C PHE A 47 -3.05 2.64 -13.71
N SER A 48 -3.76 3.74 -13.99
CA SER A 48 -3.45 4.69 -15.05
C SER A 48 -3.70 6.12 -14.56
N GLY A 49 -2.62 6.83 -14.22
CA GLY A 49 -2.72 8.15 -13.59
C GLY A 49 -3.44 8.06 -12.25
N ASP A 50 -4.60 8.72 -12.16
CA ASP A 50 -5.47 8.76 -10.97
C ASP A 50 -6.63 7.76 -11.03
N SER A 51 -6.73 7.01 -12.12
CA SER A 51 -7.77 6.01 -12.34
C SER A 51 -7.26 4.61 -12.03
N VAL A 52 -8.18 3.78 -11.55
CA VAL A 52 -7.96 2.34 -11.36
C VAL A 52 -9.11 1.56 -11.98
N THR A 53 -8.78 0.50 -12.70
CA THR A 53 -9.74 -0.51 -13.14
C THR A 53 -9.49 -1.80 -12.37
N ILE A 54 -10.52 -2.31 -11.72
CA ILE A 54 -10.52 -3.56 -10.98
C ILE A 54 -11.24 -4.59 -11.84
N SER A 55 -10.58 -5.71 -12.13
CA SER A 55 -11.21 -6.85 -12.80
C SER A 55 -11.24 -8.04 -11.86
N ALA A 56 -12.42 -8.59 -11.62
CA ALA A 56 -12.62 -9.79 -10.84
C ALA A 56 -13.84 -10.55 -11.37
N PHE A 57 -13.75 -11.88 -11.47
CA PHE A 57 -14.87 -12.73 -11.94
C PHE A 57 -15.45 -12.31 -13.31
N GLY A 58 -14.62 -11.76 -14.21
CA GLY A 58 -15.06 -11.28 -15.53
C GLY A 58 -15.84 -9.96 -15.51
N ILE A 59 -15.95 -9.31 -14.36
CA ILE A 59 -16.57 -8.00 -14.19
C ILE A 59 -15.48 -6.95 -14.01
N ASN A 60 -15.61 -5.83 -14.72
CA ASN A 60 -14.70 -4.71 -14.62
C ASN A 60 -15.41 -3.53 -13.94
N ALA A 61 -14.77 -2.96 -12.91
CA ALA A 61 -15.21 -1.74 -12.25
C ALA A 61 -14.10 -0.68 -12.37
N THR A 62 -14.47 0.53 -12.77
CA THR A 62 -13.53 1.65 -12.92
C THR A 62 -13.86 2.73 -11.90
N GLY A 63 -12.81 3.28 -11.29
CA GLY A 63 -12.91 4.37 -10.34
C GLY A 63 -11.65 5.22 -10.31
N THR A 64 -11.62 6.14 -9.36
CA THR A 64 -10.40 6.88 -9.02
C THR A 64 -9.76 6.27 -7.78
N TYR A 65 -8.47 6.53 -7.59
CA TYR A 65 -7.79 6.06 -6.39
C TYR A 65 -6.82 7.09 -5.82
N THR A 66 -6.60 6.98 -4.52
CA THR A 66 -5.54 7.69 -3.81
C THR A 66 -4.79 6.74 -2.89
N ILE A 67 -3.49 6.94 -2.74
CA ILE A 67 -2.67 6.19 -1.79
C ILE A 67 -2.10 7.19 -0.78
N LYS A 68 -2.48 7.03 0.48
CA LYS A 68 -2.02 7.87 1.59
C LYS A 68 -1.89 7.00 2.84
N ASP A 69 -0.84 7.21 3.62
CA ASP A 69 -0.62 6.55 4.91
C ASP A 69 -0.72 5.02 4.87
N GLY A 70 -0.16 4.40 3.81
CA GLY A 70 -0.21 2.95 3.62
C GLY A 70 -1.60 2.40 3.31
N LYS A 71 -2.53 3.26 2.84
CA LYS A 71 -3.88 2.87 2.46
C LYS A 71 -4.17 3.25 1.01
N LEU A 72 -4.75 2.32 0.27
CA LEU A 72 -5.32 2.51 -1.05
C LEU A 72 -6.81 2.80 -0.89
N ASN A 73 -7.23 4.03 -1.20
CA ASN A 73 -8.64 4.44 -1.20
C ASN A 73 -9.12 4.45 -2.64
N ILE A 74 -10.17 3.67 -2.94
CA ILE A 74 -10.76 3.60 -4.27
C ILE A 74 -12.16 4.18 -4.20
N THR A 75 -12.43 5.17 -5.04
CA THR A 75 -13.73 5.82 -5.16
C THR A 75 -14.39 5.40 -6.47
N TYR A 76 -15.62 4.90 -6.39
CA TYR A 76 -16.43 4.52 -7.54
C TYR A 76 -17.85 5.05 -7.38
N SER A 77 -18.52 5.31 -8.52
CA SER A 77 -19.93 5.71 -8.53
C SER A 77 -20.79 4.49 -8.82
N LEU A 78 -21.73 4.18 -7.92
CA LEU A 78 -22.72 3.13 -8.12
C LEU A 78 -24.10 3.75 -7.94
N LEU A 79 -24.92 3.70 -9.00
CA LEU A 79 -26.27 4.30 -9.01
C LEU A 79 -26.29 5.80 -8.68
N GLY A 80 -25.25 6.54 -9.09
CA GLY A 80 -25.13 7.97 -8.83
C GLY A 80 -24.65 8.33 -7.42
N LEU A 81 -24.38 7.34 -6.58
CA LEU A 81 -23.78 7.52 -5.26
C LEU A 81 -22.29 7.19 -5.31
N GLU A 82 -21.45 8.13 -4.90
CA GLU A 82 -20.01 7.91 -4.75
C GLU A 82 -19.74 7.13 -3.47
N GLN A 83 -19.01 6.03 -3.59
CA GLN A 83 -18.54 5.24 -2.46
C GLN A 83 -17.02 5.13 -2.51
N THR A 84 -16.39 5.28 -1.34
CA THR A 84 -14.95 5.10 -1.19
C THR A 84 -14.68 3.92 -0.28
N ILE A 85 -13.91 2.95 -0.76
CA ILE A 85 -13.42 1.83 0.04
C ILE A 85 -11.92 2.01 0.27
N SER A 86 -11.50 1.82 1.52
CA SER A 86 -10.09 1.86 1.92
C SER A 86 -9.56 0.45 2.13
N TYR A 87 -8.44 0.14 1.50
CA TYR A 87 -7.68 -1.09 1.68
C TYR A 87 -6.31 -0.77 2.27
N SER A 88 -5.75 -1.69 3.07
CA SER A 88 -4.31 -1.63 3.39
C SER A 88 -3.50 -1.82 2.11
N TYR A 89 -2.40 -1.09 2.00
CA TYR A 89 -1.57 -1.05 0.80
C TYR A 89 -0.09 -1.05 1.14
N GLU A 90 0.64 -2.00 0.55
CA GLU A 90 2.09 -2.03 0.58
C GLU A 90 2.64 -2.25 -0.83
N LYS A 91 3.76 -1.62 -1.17
CA LYS A 91 4.49 -1.87 -2.43
C LYS A 91 5.86 -2.44 -2.10
N LYS A 92 6.21 -3.58 -2.69
CA LYS A 92 7.52 -4.23 -2.53
C LYS A 92 8.04 -4.63 -3.91
N GLY A 93 8.97 -3.84 -4.44
CA GLY A 93 9.53 -4.07 -5.78
C GLY A 93 8.45 -4.04 -6.88
N ASN A 94 8.29 -5.17 -7.57
CA ASN A 94 7.32 -5.35 -8.66
C ASN A 94 5.96 -5.90 -8.18
N SER A 95 5.80 -6.10 -6.87
CA SER A 95 4.55 -6.55 -6.25
C SER A 95 3.90 -5.43 -5.45
N ILE A 96 2.56 -5.44 -5.41
CA ILE A 96 1.75 -4.69 -4.45
C ILE A 96 0.97 -5.68 -3.60
N PHE A 97 0.69 -5.28 -2.36
CA PHE A 97 -0.13 -6.02 -1.42
C PHE A 97 -1.34 -5.16 -1.10
N ILE A 98 -2.53 -5.69 -1.35
CA ILE A 98 -3.81 -5.05 -1.03
C ILE A 98 -4.52 -5.98 -0.05
N ASP A 99 -4.74 -5.53 1.19
CA ASP A 99 -5.28 -6.37 2.28
C ASP A 99 -4.53 -7.71 2.44
N GLY A 100 -3.21 -7.64 2.38
CA GLY A 100 -2.31 -8.79 2.50
C GLY A 100 -2.28 -9.71 1.28
N THR A 101 -3.13 -9.50 0.28
CA THR A 101 -3.11 -10.27 -0.97
C THR A 101 -2.06 -9.70 -1.91
N GLU A 102 -1.15 -10.55 -2.39
CA GLU A 102 -0.11 -10.16 -3.35
C GLU A 102 -0.65 -10.08 -4.78
N PHE A 103 -0.30 -8.99 -5.46
CA PHE A 103 -0.51 -8.79 -6.89
C PHE A 103 0.83 -8.44 -7.54
N ILE A 104 1.16 -9.14 -8.62
CA ILE A 104 2.44 -9.01 -9.31
C ILE A 104 2.20 -8.21 -10.59
N LYS A 105 3.07 -7.23 -10.84
CA LYS A 105 3.04 -6.43 -12.07
C LYS A 105 3.31 -7.31 -13.29
N GLN A 106 2.47 -7.19 -14.31
CA GLN A 106 2.69 -7.80 -15.63
C GLN A 106 3.55 -6.93 -16.55
#